data_AF-A0AB34WYU9-F1
#
_entry.id   AF-A0AB34WYU9-F1
#
_cell.length_a   1.000
_cell.length_b   1.000
_cell.length_c   1.000
_cell.angle_alpha   90.00
_cell.angle_beta   90.00
_cell.angle_gamma   90.00
#
_symmetry.space_group_name_H-M   'P 1'
#
loop_
_entity.id
_entity.type
_entity.pdbx_description
1 polymer ?
#
loop_
_entity_poly.entity_id
_entity_poly.type
_entity_poly.pdbx_seq_one_letter_code
_entity_poly.pdbx_strand_id
1 'polypeptide(L)'
;MELSAGSEVYSAREGTVFFVGTIAGSPSISIKHSELIRTTYTPVKSDLVVGATVAAGQKIGILQAGHPGLHFGAKIDDYHYLNPLLLILGPIRLLPDP
;
A
#
# COMPACT_ATOMS: atom_id res chain seq x y z
N MET A 1 7.70 12.06 -10.40
CA MET A 1 6.26 12.28 -10.58
C MET A 1 5.66 12.11 -9.20
N GLU A 2 5.27 13.21 -8.56
CA GLU A 2 4.58 13.17 -7.27
C GLU A 2 3.22 12.49 -7.45
N LEU A 3 2.85 11.58 -6.55
CA LEU A 3 1.47 11.14 -6.48
C LEU A 3 0.68 12.25 -5.79
N SER A 4 -0.03 13.04 -6.57
CA SER A 4 -0.97 14.03 -6.05
C SER A 4 -2.24 13.33 -5.55
N ALA A 5 -2.94 13.97 -4.61
CA ALA A 5 -4.27 13.52 -4.22
C ALA A 5 -5.16 13.32 -5.46
N GLY A 6 -5.92 12.22 -5.49
CA GLY A 6 -6.68 11.77 -6.66
C GLY A 6 -5.94 10.74 -7.52
N SER A 7 -4.63 10.53 -7.31
CA SER A 7 -3.86 9.51 -8.05
C SER A 7 -4.35 8.09 -7.76
N GLU A 8 -4.35 7.25 -8.78
CA GLU A 8 -4.60 5.82 -8.62
C GLU A 8 -3.44 5.14 -7.89
N VAL A 9 -3.78 4.23 -6.98
CA VAL A 9 -2.82 3.40 -6.26
C VAL A 9 -3.05 1.95 -6.64
N TYR A 10 -1.95 1.23 -6.86
CA TYR A 10 -1.96 -0.15 -7.34
C TYR A 10 -1.25 -1.07 -6.35
N SER A 11 -1.68 -2.34 -6.30
CA SER A 11 -1.03 -3.34 -5.46
C SER A 11 0.36 -3.67 -5.99
N ALA A 12 1.34 -3.69 -5.09
CA ALA A 12 2.71 -4.08 -5.41
C ALA A 12 2.82 -5.54 -5.88
N ARG A 13 1.94 -6.43 -5.39
CA ARG A 13 1.95 -7.88 -5.67
C ARG A 13 0.56 -8.50 -5.48
N GLU A 14 0.30 -9.69 -6.03
CA GLU A 14 -0.95 -10.39 -5.72
C GLU A 14 -1.10 -10.73 -4.24
N GLY A 15 -2.34 -10.77 -3.77
CA GLY A 15 -2.66 -11.10 -2.40
C GLY A 15 -4.14 -10.99 -2.10
N THR A 16 -4.47 -10.92 -0.82
CA THR A 16 -5.83 -10.75 -0.33
C THR A 16 -5.92 -9.50 0.51
N VAL A 17 -7.00 -8.73 0.34
CA VAL A 17 -7.28 -7.56 1.18
C VAL A 17 -7.39 -8.02 2.64
N PHE A 18 -6.47 -7.54 3.48
CA PHE A 18 -6.41 -7.83 4.91
C PHE A 18 -7.17 -6.80 5.73
N PHE A 19 -7.12 -5.53 5.32
CA PHE A 19 -7.77 -4.42 6.01
C PHE A 19 -8.19 -3.36 5.01
N VAL A 20 -9.37 -2.78 5.21
CA VAL A 20 -9.82 -1.53 4.58
C VAL A 20 -10.56 -0.75 5.66
N GLY A 21 -10.15 0.50 5.89
CA GLY A 21 -10.76 1.34 6.92
C GLY A 21 -9.91 2.55 7.26
N THR A 22 -10.20 3.17 8.40
CA THR A 22 -9.52 4.40 8.84
C THR A 22 -8.60 4.11 10.02
N ILE A 23 -7.32 4.52 9.92
CA ILE A 23 -6.33 4.44 11.00
C ILE A 23 -5.90 5.87 11.35
N ALA A 24 -6.06 6.26 12.62
CA ALA A 24 -5.72 7.61 13.10
C ALA A 24 -6.27 8.75 12.22
N GLY A 25 -7.51 8.58 11.71
CA GLY A 25 -8.17 9.57 10.84
C GLY A 25 -7.81 9.49 9.36
N SER A 26 -6.86 8.65 8.94
CA SER A 26 -6.47 8.47 7.53
C SER A 26 -7.01 7.16 6.95
N PRO A 27 -7.59 7.16 5.73
CA PRO A 27 -8.03 5.94 5.08
C PRO A 27 -6.83 5.08 4.70
N SER A 28 -6.94 3.77 4.89
CA SER A 28 -5.86 2.83 4.67
C SER A 28 -6.39 1.50 4.15
N ILE A 29 -5.59 0.88 3.30
CA ILE A 29 -5.79 -0.49 2.82
C ILE A 29 -4.52 -1.30 3.03
N SER A 30 -4.66 -2.54 3.46
CA SER A 30 -3.56 -3.50 3.56
C SER A 30 -3.83 -4.76 2.74
N ILE A 31 -2.81 -5.26 2.06
CA ILE A 31 -2.86 -6.49 1.27
C ILE A 31 -1.92 -7.51 1.91
N LYS A 32 -2.45 -8.68 2.27
CA LYS A 32 -1.67 -9.84 2.73
C LYS A 32 -1.27 -10.67 1.51
N HIS A 33 0.04 -10.80 1.29
CA HIS A 33 0.61 -11.54 0.16
C HIS A 33 1.00 -12.97 0.54
N SER A 34 1.27 -13.20 1.83
CA SER A 34 1.49 -14.52 2.44
C SER A 34 1.26 -14.43 3.95
N GLU A 35 1.42 -15.54 4.69
CA GLU A 35 1.36 -15.52 6.16
C GLU A 35 2.31 -14.52 6.80
N LEU A 36 3.45 -14.30 6.17
CA LEU A 36 4.49 -13.42 6.64
C LEU A 36 4.31 -12.00 6.07
N ILE A 37 3.99 -11.88 4.78
CA ILE A 37 4.13 -10.62 4.07
C ILE A 37 2.81 -9.86 3.98
N ARG A 38 2.81 -8.60 4.44
CA ARG A 38 1.70 -7.65 4.28
C ARG A 38 2.21 -6.27 3.85
N THR A 39 1.57 -5.67 2.85
CA THR A 39 1.77 -4.26 2.48
C THR A 39 0.61 -3.40 2.97
N THR A 40 0.87 -2.13 3.29
CA THR A 40 -0.13 -1.13 3.70
C THR A 40 0.06 0.15 2.91
N TYR A 41 -1.06 0.75 2.48
CA TYR A 41 -1.13 1.96 1.67
C TYR A 41 -2.00 2.99 2.38
N THR A 42 -1.43 4.15 2.70
CA THR A 42 -2.11 5.27 3.41
C THR A 42 -1.63 6.60 2.79
N PRO A 43 -2.47 7.64 2.64
CA PRO A 43 -3.91 7.70 2.88
C PRO A 43 -4.73 7.25 1.67
N VAL A 44 -5.01 5.95 1.51
CA VAL A 44 -5.68 5.41 0.32
C VAL A 44 -7.11 5.00 0.63
N LYS A 45 -8.06 5.59 -0.10
CA LYS A 45 -9.48 5.18 -0.06
C LYS A 45 -9.71 4.07 -1.08
N SER A 46 -10.30 2.97 -0.63
CA SER A 46 -10.61 1.81 -1.45
C SER A 46 -12.07 1.42 -1.31
N ASP A 47 -12.66 0.95 -2.41
CA ASP A 47 -13.99 0.32 -2.43
C ASP A 47 -13.90 -1.21 -2.38
N LEU A 48 -12.69 -1.78 -2.26
CA LEU A 48 -12.50 -3.20 -2.04
C LEU A 48 -12.93 -3.59 -0.62
N VAL A 49 -13.29 -4.86 -0.47
CA VAL A 49 -13.68 -5.45 0.82
C VAL A 49 -12.61 -6.39 1.34
N VAL A 50 -12.53 -6.54 2.66
CA VAL A 50 -11.65 -7.53 3.30
C VAL A 50 -11.98 -8.93 2.76
N GLY A 51 -10.93 -9.71 2.45
CA GLY A 51 -11.05 -11.02 1.82
C GLY A 51 -11.04 -11.01 0.28
N ALA A 52 -11.14 -9.84 -0.37
CA ALA A 52 -11.05 -9.76 -1.82
C ALA A 52 -9.65 -10.12 -2.33
N THR A 53 -9.57 -10.91 -3.39
CA THR A 53 -8.30 -11.20 -4.08
C THR A 53 -7.89 -10.02 -4.96
N VAL A 54 -6.59 -9.75 -5.00
CA VAL A 54 -5.98 -8.65 -5.75
C VAL A 54 -4.81 -9.20 -6.54
N ALA A 55 -4.71 -8.86 -7.83
CA ALA A 55 -3.55 -9.19 -8.67
C ALA A 55 -2.41 -8.18 -8.50
N ALA A 56 -1.18 -8.58 -8.86
CA ALA A 56 -0.08 -7.63 -8.97
C ALA A 56 -0.42 -6.52 -9.98
N GLY A 57 -0.19 -5.26 -9.62
CA GLY A 57 -0.53 -4.10 -10.45
C GLY A 57 -2.02 -3.78 -10.55
N GLN A 58 -2.90 -4.50 -9.83
CA GLN A 58 -4.32 -4.16 -9.79
C GLN A 58 -4.55 -2.86 -9.04
N LYS A 59 -5.44 -1.99 -9.55
CA LYS A 59 -5.89 -0.78 -8.84
C LYS A 59 -6.56 -1.17 -7.52
N ILE A 60 -6.08 -0.59 -6.43
CA ILE A 60 -6.57 -0.86 -5.07
C ILE A 60 -7.21 0.36 -4.42
N GLY A 61 -7.10 1.56 -5.00
CA GLY A 61 -7.76 2.73 -4.46
C GLY A 61 -7.27 4.03 -5.05
N ILE A 62 -7.67 5.12 -4.40
CA ILE A 62 -7.32 6.50 -4.74
C ILE A 62 -6.62 7.16 -3.56
N LEU A 63 -5.45 7.75 -3.82
CA LEU A 63 -4.71 8.52 -2.83
C LEU A 63 -5.51 9.76 -2.42
N GLN A 64 -5.69 9.95 -1.11
CA GLN A 64 -6.36 11.11 -0.54
C GLN A 64 -5.34 12.19 -0.16
N ALA A 65 -5.81 13.42 0.01
CA ALA A 65 -5.01 14.50 0.58
C ALA A 65 -4.80 14.28 2.08
N GLY A 66 -3.68 14.75 2.64
CA GLY A 66 -3.45 14.74 4.10
C GLY A 66 -1.98 14.69 4.53
N HIS A 67 -1.08 14.18 3.69
CA HIS A 67 0.37 14.13 3.91
C HIS A 67 1.12 14.15 2.56
N PRO A 68 2.41 14.55 2.50
CA PRO A 68 3.17 14.56 1.25
C PRO A 68 3.49 13.12 0.82
N GLY A 69 2.59 12.52 0.03
CA GLY A 69 2.81 11.27 -0.67
C GLY A 69 2.21 10.01 -0.03
N LEU A 70 2.52 8.87 -0.64
CA LEU A 70 2.06 7.55 -0.23
C LEU A 70 2.94 7.01 0.91
N HIS A 71 2.34 6.67 2.03
CA HIS A 71 3.00 5.87 3.05
C HIS A 71 2.88 4.39 2.66
N PHE A 72 3.99 3.81 2.25
CA PHE A 72 4.12 2.39 1.93
C PHE A 72 4.88 1.68 3.05
N GLY A 73 4.20 0.75 3.73
CA GLY A 73 4.82 -0.11 4.75
C GLY A 73 4.71 -1.57 4.35
N ALA A 74 5.79 -2.34 4.48
CA ALA A 74 5.75 -3.79 4.40
C ALA A 74 6.12 -4.39 5.76
N LYS A 75 5.33 -5.33 6.27
CA LYS A 75 5.62 -6.13 7.47
C LYS A 75 5.78 -7.59 7.07
N ILE A 76 6.78 -8.27 7.64
CA ILE A 76 7.08 -9.69 7.36
C ILE A 76 6.78 -10.62 8.54
N ASP A 77 6.58 -10.07 9.75
CA ASP A 77 5.87 -10.67 10.88
C ASP A 77 5.63 -9.56 11.95
N ASP A 78 5.17 -9.92 13.16
CA ASP A 78 4.97 -8.98 14.28
C ASP A 78 6.29 -8.55 14.98
N TYR A 79 7.45 -9.12 14.62
CA TYR A 79 8.72 -9.01 15.35
C TYR A 79 9.95 -8.59 14.51
N HIS A 80 9.88 -8.61 13.18
CA HIS A 80 11.01 -8.42 12.28
C HIS A 80 10.64 -7.52 11.09
N TYR A 81 11.37 -6.40 11.02
CA TYR A 81 11.35 -5.48 9.90
C TYR A 81 12.21 -6.06 8.76
N LEU A 82 11.59 -6.43 7.65
CA LEU A 82 12.32 -6.82 6.44
C LEU A 82 12.44 -5.62 5.51
N ASN A 83 13.58 -5.50 4.85
CA ASN A 83 13.83 -4.42 3.90
C ASN A 83 12.71 -4.42 2.82
N PRO A 84 11.86 -3.37 2.77
CA PRO A 84 10.69 -3.35 1.89
C PRO A 84 11.05 -3.39 0.40
N LEU A 85 12.31 -3.08 0.07
CA LEU A 85 12.85 -3.17 -1.29
C LEU A 85 12.87 -4.62 -1.82
N LEU A 86 12.91 -5.63 -0.94
CA LEU A 86 12.94 -7.04 -1.33
C LEU A 86 11.59 -7.59 -1.83
N LEU A 87 10.51 -6.82 -1.70
CA LEU A 87 9.17 -7.19 -2.17
C LEU A 87 8.81 -6.52 -3.51
N ILE A 88 9.77 -5.78 -4.09
CA ILE A 88 9.53 -4.93 -5.25
C ILE A 88 10.27 -5.53 -6.45
N LEU A 89 9.53 -6.12 -7.38
CA LEU A 89 10.01 -6.44 -8.73
C LEU A 89 9.68 -5.25 -9.65
N GLY A 90 10.53 -4.21 -9.61
CA GLY A 90 10.39 -3.04 -10.48
C GLY A 90 11.26 -1.85 -10.04
N PRO A 91 11.62 -0.93 -10.96
CA PRO A 91 12.49 0.19 -10.62
C PRO A 91 11.79 1.15 -9.65
N ILE A 92 12.47 1.40 -8.54
CA ILE A 92 12.04 2.34 -7.51
C ILE A 92 12.48 3.73 -7.95
N ARG A 93 11.54 4.68 -8.05
CA ARG A 93 11.85 6.10 -8.16
C ARG A 93 11.54 6.79 -6.84
N LEU A 94 12.60 7.11 -6.10
CA LEU A 94 12.59 8.07 -5.01
C LEU A 94 12.95 9.43 -5.63
N LEU A 95 12.06 10.41 -5.49
CA LEU A 95 12.40 11.82 -5.71
C LEU A 95 12.62 12.44 -4.32
N PRO A 96 13.81 12.99 -4.05
CA PRO A 96 14.00 13.85 -2.89
C PRO A 96 13.28 15.18 -3.10
N ASP A 97 13.09 15.91 -2.01
CA ASP A 97 13.04 17.37 -2.05
C ASP A 97 13.95 17.87 -0.91
N PRO A 98 14.84 18.88 -1.12
CA PRO A 98 15.04 19.74 -2.29
C PRO A 98 16.09 19.28 -3.32
#